data_AF-A0A525IA17-F1
#
_entry.id   AF-A0A525IA17-F1
#
_cell.length_a   1.000
_cell.length_b   1.000
_cell.length_c   1.000
_cell.angle_alpha   90.00
_cell.angle_beta   90.00
_cell.angle_gamma   90.00
#
_symmetry.space_group_name_H-M   'P 1'
#
loop_
_entity.id
_entity.type
_entity.pdbx_description
1 polymer ?
#
loop_
_entity_poly.entity_id
_entity_poly.type
_entity_poly.pdbx_seq_one_letter_code
_entity_poly.pdbx_strand_id
1 'polypeptide(L)' 'MENILSYRARGLLCRQQAVLRPEASWKWLSEAERWEHLAHVEIASHFRERNSTSLSDLAKSGAPSDSSDTRWETDAAA' A
#
# COMPACT_ATOMS: atom_id res chain seq x y z
N MET A 1 -7.07 3.59 -1.67
CA MET A 1 -7.47 2.29 -2.29
C MET A 1 -8.67 2.37 -3.22
N GLU A 2 -9.63 3.28 -3.04
CA GLU A 2 -10.81 3.41 -3.92
C GLU A 2 -10.45 3.65 -5.41
N ASN A 3 -9.35 4.35 -5.65
CA ASN A 3 -8.75 4.51 -6.99
C ASN A 3 -8.32 3.17 -7.62
N ILE A 4 -7.77 2.23 -6.84
CA ILE A 4 -7.30 0.92 -7.33
C ILE A 4 -8.48 0.12 -7.89
N LEU A 5 -9.60 0.06 -7.16
CA LEU A 5 -10.79 -0.65 -7.59
C LEU A 5 -11.38 -0.02 -8.85
N SER A 6 -11.43 1.32 -8.89
CA SER A 6 -11.90 2.07 -10.04
C SER A 6 -11.04 1.82 -11.29
N TYR A 7 -9.72 1.81 -11.17
CA TYR A 7 -8.81 1.49 -12.27
C TYR A 7 -8.97 0.05 -12.76
N ARG A 8 -9.05 -0.93 -11.84
CA ARG A 8 -9.28 -2.33 -12.21
C ARG A 8 -10.60 -2.52 -12.93
N ALA A 9 -11.68 -1.87 -12.47
CA ALA A 9 -12.98 -1.92 -13.13
C ALA A 9 -12.93 -1.34 -14.55
N ARG A 10 -12.24 -0.21 -14.76
CA ARG A 10 -12.01 0.37 -16.09
C ARG A 10 -11.23 -0.58 -16.99
N GLY A 11 -10.16 -1.20 -16.49
CA GLY A 11 -9.38 -2.19 -17.24
C GLY A 11 -10.22 -3.40 -17.67
N LEU A 12 -11.11 -3.89 -16.81
CA LEU A 12 -12.04 -4.97 -17.16
C LEU A 12 -13.03 -4.55 -18.27
N LEU A 13 -13.61 -3.35 -18.16
CA LEU A 13 -14.52 -2.82 -19.17
C LEU A 13 -13.83 -2.70 -20.54
N CYS A 14 -12.60 -2.21 -20.58
CA CYS A 14 -11.82 -2.13 -21.81
C CYS A 14 -11.60 -3.52 -22.44
N ARG A 15 -11.31 -4.56 -21.65
CA ARG A 15 -11.20 -5.93 -22.17
C ARG A 15 -12.52 -6.45 -22.73
N GLN A 16 -13.64 -6.17 -22.07
CA GLN A 16 -14.97 -6.52 -22.60
C GLN A 16 -15.23 -5.80 -23.94
N GLN A 17 -14.86 -4.52 -24.05
CA GLN A 17 -14.99 -3.77 -25.30
C GLN A 17 -14.09 -4.32 -26.41
N ALA A 18 -12.89 -4.83 -26.09
CA ALA A 18 -12.01 -5.47 -27.05
C ALA A 18 -12.63 -6.73 -27.67
N VAL A 19 -13.34 -7.53 -26.86
CA VAL A 19 -14.09 -8.71 -27.33
C VAL A 19 -15.25 -8.30 -28.23
N LEU A 20 -16.00 -7.25 -27.84
CA LEU A 20 -17.16 -6.77 -28.60
C LEU A 20 -16.79 -6.04 -29.89
N ARG A 21 -15.56 -5.51 -30.00
CA ARG A 21 -15.09 -4.75 -31.16
C ARG A 21 -13.72 -5.25 -31.66
N PRO A 22 -13.68 -6.39 -32.38
CA PRO A 22 -12.44 -6.99 -32.86
C PRO A 22 -11.56 -6.03 -33.69
N GLU A 23 -12.17 -5.23 -34.57
CA GLU A 23 -11.49 -4.25 -35.44
C GLU A 23 -10.75 -3.14 -34.66
N ALA A 24 -11.23 -2.84 -33.45
CA ALA A 24 -10.65 -1.84 -32.56
C ALA A 24 -10.05 -2.46 -31.29
N SER A 25 -9.88 -3.79 -31.26
CA SER A 25 -9.47 -4.55 -30.08
C SER A 25 -8.14 -4.07 -29.54
N TRP A 26 -7.16 -3.82 -30.41
CA TRP A 26 -5.84 -3.32 -30.05
C TRP A 26 -5.90 -2.05 -29.21
N LYS A 27 -6.75 -1.07 -29.60
CA LYS A 27 -6.90 0.20 -28.88
C LYS A 27 -7.47 -0.04 -27.48
N TRP A 28 -8.47 -0.90 -27.37
CA TRP A 28 -9.09 -1.23 -26.09
C TRP A 28 -8.15 -2.02 -25.17
N LEU A 29 -7.33 -2.91 -25.73
CA LEU A 29 -6.32 -3.64 -24.97
C LEU A 29 -5.22 -2.71 -24.45
N SER A 30 -4.72 -1.77 -25.27
CA SER A 30 -3.77 -0.76 -24.81
C SER A 30 -4.34 0.12 -23.68
N GLU A 31 -5.61 0.49 -23.78
CA GLU A 31 -6.29 1.23 -22.71
C GLU A 31 -6.44 0.39 -21.43
N ALA A 32 -6.73 -0.91 -21.56
CA ALA A 32 -6.78 -1.82 -20.41
C ALA A 32 -5.43 -1.93 -19.69
N GLU A 33 -4.32 -2.06 -20.44
CA GLU A 33 -2.96 -2.08 -19.89
C GLU A 33 -2.63 -0.78 -19.16
N ARG A 34 -3.04 0.37 -19.71
CA ARG A 34 -2.87 1.68 -19.06
C ARG A 34 -3.55 1.73 -17.69
N TRP A 35 -4.79 1.28 -17.59
CA TRP A 35 -5.52 1.26 -16.32
C TRP A 35 -4.90 0.29 -15.30
N GLU A 36 -4.42 -0.87 -15.76
CA GLU A 36 -3.73 -1.82 -14.89
C GLU A 36 -2.40 -1.28 -14.35
N HIS A 37 -1.65 -0.57 -15.20
CA HIS A 37 -0.44 0.12 -14.77
C HIS A 37 -0.74 1.17 -13.70
N LEU A 38 -1.77 2.01 -13.90
CA LEU A 38 -2.18 3.01 -12.89
C LEU A 38 -2.59 2.36 -11.56
N ALA A 39 -3.29 1.22 -11.61
CA ALA A 39 -3.62 0.46 -10.40
C ALA A 39 -2.37 -0.03 -9.66
N HIS A 40 -1.37 -0.54 -10.39
CA HIS A 40 -0.10 -0.96 -9.79
C HIS A 40 0.69 0.21 -9.19
N VAL A 41 0.74 1.36 -9.86
CA VAL A 41 1.40 2.57 -9.35
C VAL A 41 0.74 3.04 -8.05
N GLU A 42 -0.59 3.08 -7.99
CA GLU A 42 -1.33 3.47 -6.79
C GLU A 42 -1.08 2.50 -5.62
N ILE A 43 -1.07 1.20 -5.89
CA ILE A 43 -0.70 0.16 -4.90
C ILE A 43 0.71 0.41 -4.36
N ALA A 44 1.68 0.59 -5.24
CA ALA A 44 3.08 0.82 -4.86
C ALA A 44 3.26 2.11 -4.06
N SER A 45 2.54 3.17 -4.43
CA SER A 45 2.51 4.46 -3.71
C SER A 45 2.00 4.28 -2.28
N HIS A 46 0.84 3.62 -2.11
CA HIS A 46 0.28 3.34 -0.79
C HIS A 46 1.20 2.51 0.10
N PHE A 47 1.89 1.50 -0.46
CA PHE A 47 2.88 0.74 0.31
C PHE A 47 4.07 1.59 0.74
N ARG A 48 4.58 2.45 -0.16
CA ARG A 48 5.68 3.37 0.16
C ARG A 48 5.30 4.35 1.26
N GLU A 49 4.11 4.95 1.16
CA GLU A 49 3.58 5.88 2.16
C GLU A 49 3.50 5.20 3.53
N ARG A 50 2.84 4.03 3.61
CA ARG A 50 2.72 3.27 4.87
C ARG A 50 4.08 2.93 5.49
N ASN A 51 5.04 2.49 4.66
CA ASN A 51 6.37 2.16 5.16
C ASN A 51 7.09 3.40 5.68
N SER A 52 6.92 4.56 5.03
CA SER A 52 7.52 5.82 5.49
C SER A 52 6.92 6.29 6.82
N THR A 53 5.60 6.18 7.00
CA THR A 53 4.92 6.51 8.27
C THR A 53 5.39 5.58 9.38
N SER A 54 5.40 4.27 9.13
CA SER A 54 5.84 3.27 10.11
C SER A 54 7.29 3.45 10.57
N LEU A 55 8.20 3.84 9.67
CA LEU A 55 9.59 4.14 10.03
C LEU A 55 9.68 5.41 10.88
N SER A 56 8.88 6.43 10.57
CA SER A 56 8.84 7.67 11.36
C SER A 56 8.25 7.49 12.75
N ASP A 57 7.24 6.61 12.88
CA ASP A 57 6.65 6.25 14.17
C ASP A 57 7.62 5.45 15.03
N LEU A 58 8.36 4.51 14.42
CA LEU A 58 9.39 3.75 15.11
C LEU A 58 10.52 4.67 15.60
N ALA A 59 10.97 5.61 14.76
CA ALA A 59 11.97 6.62 15.13
C ALA A 59 11.50 7.54 16.28
N LYS A 60 10.20 7.88 16.33
CA LYS A 60 9.61 8.63 17.47
C LYS A 60 9.49 7.79 18.74
N SER A 61 9.15 6.50 18.60
CA SER A 61 9.03 5.58 19.74
C SER A 61 10.39 5.17 20.34
N GLY A 62 11.48 5.34 19.57
CA GLY A 62 12.85 5.07 19.99
C GLY A 62 13.51 6.18 20.82
N ALA A 63 12.79 7.25 21.18
CA ALA A 63 13.26 8.13 22.25
C ALA A 63 13.29 7.32 23.55
N PRO A 64 14.46 7.15 24.22
CA PRO A 64 14.51 6.47 25.49
C PRO A 64 13.61 7.26 26.45
N SER A 65 12.44 6.70 26.75
CA SER A 65 11.84 6.94 28.04
C SER A 65 12.80 6.28 29.02
N ASP A 66 13.78 7.06 29.49
CA ASP A 66 14.54 6.79 30.69
C ASP A 66 13.57 6.83 31.88
N SER A 67 12.62 5.89 31.89
CA SER A 67 11.89 5.50 33.08
C SER A 67 12.75 4.42 33.73
N SER A 68 13.85 4.87 34.33
CA SER A 68 14.52 4.09 35.36
C SER A 68 13.61 4.13 36.59
N ASP A 69 12.50 3.39 36.54
CA ASP A 69 11.70 3.18 37.73
C ASP A 69 12.26 2.00 38.51
N THR A 70 12.76 2.42 39.66
CA THR A 70 13.59 1.73 40.63
C THR A 70 13.00 0.44 41.19
N ARG A 71 13.89 -0.32 41.85
CA ARG A 71 13.63 -0.94 43.16
C ARG A 71 13.00 -2.34 43.16
N TRP A 72 13.84 -3.35 42.90
CA TRP A 72 13.69 -4.68 43.52
C TRP A 72 15.05 -5.30 43.85
N GLU A 73 15.84 -4.67 44.71
CA GLU A 73 16.78 -5.45 45.52
C GLU A 73 16.04 -5.89 46.77
N THR A 74 15.85 -7.21 46.81
CA THR A 74 15.06 -7.93 47.79
C THR A 74 16.01 -8.29 48.92
N ASP A 75 15.83 -7.67 50.08
CA ASP A 75 16.46 -8.14 51.31
C ASP A 75 15.98 -9.58 51.59
N ALA A 76 16.90 -10.54 51.58
CA ALA A 76 16.67 -11.88 52.09
C ALA A 76 17.72 -12.15 53.18
N ALA A 77 17.28 -11.93 54.42
CA ALA A 77 17.91 -12.42 55.62
C ALA A 77 17.86 -13.96 55.67
N ALA A 78 18.99 -14.57 56.05
CA ALA A 78 19.07 -15.78 56.89
C ALA A 78 20.52 -15.96 57.37
#